data_AF-A0A150RTN7-F1
#
_entry.id   AF-A0A150RTN7-F1
#
_cell.length_a   1.000
_cell.length_b   1.000
_cell.length_c   1.000
_cell.angle_alpha   90.00
_cell.angle_beta   90.00
_cell.angle_gamma   90.00
#
_symmetry.space_group_name_H-M   'P 1'
#
loop_
_entity.id
_entity.type
_entity.pdbx_description
1 polymer ?
#
loop_
_entity_poly.entity_id
_entity_poly.type
_entity_poly.pdbx_seq_one_letter_code
_entity_poly.pdbx_strand_id
1 'polypeptide(L)'
;MIDLSPDDAVYLEQLVRDGHTEQRVARRARILLAMADPATVVQDLADHLEVERTTIWHLCRRYEASGVHVVHDAPREGRPRTFRPPAARWH
;
A
#
# COMPACT_ATOMS: atom_id res chain seq x y z
N MET A 1 1.92 -11.99 7.96
CA MET A 1 0.77 -12.26 7.08
C MET A 1 -0.22 -11.14 7.29
N ILE A 2 -0.88 -10.68 6.22
CA ILE A 2 -1.87 -9.61 6.28
C ILE A 2 -3.22 -10.12 5.80
N ASP A 3 -4.29 -9.56 6.35
CA ASP A 3 -5.64 -9.75 5.82
C ASP A 3 -5.88 -8.74 4.70
N LEU A 4 -5.86 -9.22 3.46
CA LEU A 4 -6.06 -8.39 2.28
C LEU A 4 -7.52 -8.50 1.84
N SER A 5 -8.22 -7.36 1.78
CA SER A 5 -9.59 -7.34 1.27
C SER A 5 -9.60 -7.75 -0.21
N PRO A 6 -10.64 -8.46 -0.70
CA PRO A 6 -10.74 -8.81 -2.11
C PRO A 6 -10.74 -7.59 -3.04
N ASP A 7 -11.27 -6.44 -2.60
CA ASP A 7 -11.24 -5.19 -3.37
C ASP A 7 -9.81 -4.64 -3.49
N ASP A 8 -9.07 -4.63 -2.38
CA ASP A 8 -7.66 -4.22 -2.34
C ASP A 8 -6.79 -5.16 -3.19
N ALA A 9 -7.05 -6.47 -3.16
CA ALA A 9 -6.36 -7.45 -3.99
C ALA A 9 -6.51 -7.13 -5.48
N VAL A 10 -7.74 -6.92 -5.95
CA VAL A 10 -8.02 -6.56 -7.35
C VAL A 10 -7.34 -5.25 -7.73
N TYR A 11 -7.39 -4.24 -6.86
CA TYR A 11 -6.73 -2.96 -7.10
C TYR A 11 -5.20 -3.09 -7.22
N LEU A 12 -4.57 -3.85 -6.32
CA LEU A 12 -3.13 -4.10 -6.35
C LEU A 12 -2.72 -4.90 -7.59
N GLU A 13 -3.51 -5.89 -7.99
CA GLU A 13 -3.28 -6.64 -9.23
C GLU A 13 -3.33 -5.73 -10.46
N GLN A 14 -4.31 -4.82 -10.51
CA GLN A 14 -4.39 -3.85 -11.59
C GLN A 14 -3.13 -2.97 -11.64
N LEU A 15 -2.68 -2.43 -10.50
CA LEU A 15 -1.46 -1.61 -10.44
C LEU A 15 -0.21 -2.35 -10.93
N VAL A 16 -0.10 -3.66 -10.66
CA VAL A 16 1.05 -4.47 -11.10
C VAL A 16 0.99 -4.74 -12.61
N ARG A 17 -0.21 -4.88 -13.18
CA ARG A 17 -0.42 -5.10 -14.61
C ARG A 17 -0.32 -3.81 -15.42
N ASP A 18 -0.73 -2.70 -14.83
CA ASP A 18 -0.69 -1.37 -15.45
C ASP A 18 0.76 -0.87 -15.44
N GLY A 19 1.53 -1.26 -16.47
CA GLY A 19 2.96 -0.95 -16.62
C GLY A 19 3.30 0.55 -16.70
N HIS A 20 2.31 1.43 -16.62
CA HIS A 20 2.44 2.88 -16.48
C HIS A 20 2.69 3.32 -15.03
N THR A 21 2.52 2.41 -14.08
CA THR A 21 2.70 2.66 -12.65
C THR A 21 4.19 2.73 -12.27
N GLU A 22 4.54 3.64 -11.36
CA GLU A 22 5.90 3.74 -10.84
C GLU A 22 6.40 2.38 -10.31
N GLN A 23 7.61 1.98 -10.68
CA GLN A 23 8.18 0.67 -10.29
C GLN A 23 8.13 0.42 -8.78
N ARG A 24 8.24 1.49 -7.96
CA ARG A 24 8.13 1.43 -6.50
C ARG A 24 6.73 1.03 -6.03
N VAL A 25 5.68 1.57 -6.66
CA VAL A 25 4.29 1.26 -6.35
C VAL A 25 3.99 -0.18 -6.75
N ALA A 26 4.38 -0.59 -7.96
CA ALA A 26 4.23 -1.97 -8.41
C ALA A 26 4.99 -2.95 -7.48
N ARG A 27 6.20 -2.60 -7.02
CA ARG A 27 6.95 -3.44 -6.06
C ARG A 27 6.22 -3.59 -4.73
N ARG A 28 5.70 -2.49 -4.16
CA ARG A 28 4.93 -2.53 -2.90
C ARG A 28 3.63 -3.33 -3.06
N ALA A 29 2.95 -3.19 -4.18
CA ALA A 29 1.76 -3.97 -4.50
C ALA A 29 2.05 -5.48 -4.55
N ARG A 30 3.14 -5.89 -5.21
CA ARG A 30 3.59 -7.30 -5.23
C ARG A 30 3.87 -7.84 -3.83
N ILE A 31 4.51 -7.04 -2.96
CA ILE A 31 4.78 -7.45 -1.58
C ILE A 31 3.48 -7.73 -0.83
N LEU A 32 2.49 -6.83 -0.91
CA LEU A 32 1.21 -7.00 -0.21
C LEU A 32 0.44 -8.21 -0.74
N LEU A 33 0.38 -8.39 -2.06
CA LEU A 33 -0.26 -9.55 -2.69
C LEU A 33 0.39 -10.87 -2.26
N ALA A 34 1.72 -10.94 -2.22
CA ALA A 34 2.42 -12.12 -1.74
C ALA A 34 2.16 -12.34 -0.24
N MET A 35 2.21 -11.30 0.59
CA MET A 35 2.00 -11.40 2.04
C MET A 35 0.56 -11.77 2.45
N ALA A 36 -0.40 -11.68 1.54
CA ALA A 36 -1.76 -12.18 1.68
C ALA A 36 -1.87 -13.69 1.42
N ASP A 37 -0.94 -14.26 0.65
CA ASP A 37 -0.89 -15.69 0.39
C ASP A 37 -0.18 -16.42 1.56
N PRO A 38 -0.82 -17.45 2.16
CA PRO A 38 -0.26 -18.14 3.31
C PRO A 38 0.93 -19.06 2.99
N ALA A 39 1.15 -19.41 1.73
CA ALA A 39 2.30 -20.18 1.27
C ALA A 39 3.53 -19.30 1.00
N THR A 40 3.39 -17.97 1.05
CA THR A 40 4.51 -17.06 0.82
C THR A 40 5.58 -17.15 1.90
N VAL A 41 6.82 -17.35 1.45
CA VAL A 41 8.02 -17.32 2.29
C VAL A 41 8.64 -15.93 2.22
N VAL A 42 8.60 -15.19 3.32
CA VAL A 42 9.10 -13.79 3.40
C VAL A 42 10.57 -13.67 2.97
N GLN A 43 11.39 -14.69 3.26
CA GLN A 43 12.81 -14.72 2.88
C GLN A 43 12.99 -14.80 1.36
N ASP A 44 12.21 -15.65 0.69
CA ASP A 44 12.24 -15.83 -0.76
C ASP A 44 11.72 -14.57 -1.47
N LEU A 45 10.61 -14.02 -0.97
CA LEU A 45 10.06 -12.76 -1.45
C LEU A 45 11.06 -11.60 -1.32
N ALA A 46 11.79 -11.53 -0.21
CA ALA A 46 12.81 -10.53 0.05
C ALA A 46 13.97 -10.62 -0.95
N ASP A 47 14.45 -11.84 -1.23
CA ASP A 47 15.49 -12.11 -2.21
C ASP A 47 15.03 -11.74 -3.63
N HIS A 48 13.85 -12.23 -4.02
CA HIS A 48 13.30 -12.01 -5.35
C HIS A 48 13.04 -10.53 -5.68
N LEU A 49 12.64 -9.75 -4.68
CA LEU A 49 12.35 -8.32 -4.85
C LEU A 49 13.53 -7.41 -4.45
N GLU A 50 14.66 -8.00 -4.05
CA GLU A 50 15.85 -7.29 -3.57
C GLU A 50 15.51 -6.27 -2.47
N VAL A 51 14.69 -6.70 -1.49
CA VAL A 51 14.27 -5.88 -0.35
C VAL A 51 14.59 -6.55 0.97
N GLU A 52 14.83 -5.73 1.99
CA GLU A 52 14.96 -6.23 3.35
C GLU A 52 13.63 -6.75 3.90
N ARG A 53 13.70 -7.86 4.66
CA ARG A 53 12.54 -8.42 5.38
C ARG A 53 11.86 -7.39 6.28
N THR A 54 12.64 -6.51 6.92
CA THR A 54 12.14 -5.40 7.75
C THR A 54 11.25 -4.44 6.96
N THR A 55 11.60 -4.17 5.69
CA THR A 55 10.80 -3.33 4.78
C THR A 55 9.45 -3.97 4.49
N ILE A 56 9.43 -5.30 4.27
CA ILE A 56 8.18 -6.05 4.05
C ILE A 56 7.27 -5.95 5.28
N TRP A 57 7.80 -6.19 6.48
CA TRP A 57 7.03 -6.09 7.73
C TRP A 57 6.52 -4.68 8.00
N HIS A 58 7.35 -3.65 7.76
CA HIS A 58 6.94 -2.25 7.89
C HIS A 58 5.81 -1.89 6.91
N LEU A 59 5.86 -2.41 5.69
CA LEU A 59 4.81 -2.18 4.70
C LEU A 59 3.49 -2.84 5.14
N CYS A 60 3.54 -4.10 5.58
CA CYS A 60 2.39 -4.81 6.12
C CYS A 60 1.74 -4.04 7.27
N ARG A 61 2.54 -3.59 8.23
CA ARG A 61 2.05 -2.84 9.39
C ARG A 61 1.41 -1.50 8.99
N ARG A 62 1.96 -0.81 7.99
CA ARG A 62 1.36 0.43 7.47
C ARG A 62 0.06 0.15 6.72
N TYR A 63 -0.03 -0.96 6.00
CA TYR A 63 -1.27 -1.40 5.35
C TYR A 63 -2.36 -1.63 6.41
N GLU A 64 -2.07 -2.30 7.53
CA GLU A 64 -3.05 -2.47 8.61
C GLU A 64 -3.51 -1.13 9.22
N ALA A 65 -2.65 -0.10 9.19
CA ALA A 65 -2.96 1.21 9.75
C ALA A 65 -3.67 2.17 8.77
N SER A 66 -3.44 2.05 7.47
CA SER A 66 -3.87 3.04 6.46
C SER A 66 -4.46 2.44 5.18
N GLY A 67 -4.53 1.11 5.10
CA GLY A 67 -5.02 0.35 3.95
C GLY A 67 -4.10 0.40 2.73
N VAL A 68 -4.69 0.11 1.58
CA VAL A 68 -4.00 -0.03 0.28
C VAL A 68 -3.26 1.22 -0.18
N HIS A 69 -3.56 2.40 0.37
CA HIS A 69 -2.92 3.67 0.04
C HIS A 69 -1.41 3.68 0.30
N VAL A 70 -0.90 2.76 1.14
CA VAL A 70 0.53 2.61 1.45
C VAL A 70 1.41 2.28 0.23
N VAL A 71 0.83 1.72 -0.83
CA VAL A 71 1.59 1.42 -2.06
C VAL A 71 2.04 2.68 -2.76
N HIS A 72 1.20 3.71 -2.72
CA HIS A 72 1.55 5.07 -3.13
C HIS A 72 2.41 5.66 -2.01
N ASP A 73 3.52 6.31 -2.37
CA ASP A 73 4.30 7.03 -1.36
C ASP A 73 3.34 7.97 -0.64
N ALA A 74 3.32 7.92 0.70
CA ALA A 74 2.50 8.85 1.48
C ALA A 74 2.77 10.23 0.88
N PRO A 75 1.76 10.96 0.40
CA PRO A 75 1.99 12.29 -0.15
C PRO A 75 2.78 12.99 0.93
N ARG A 76 4.08 13.28 0.67
CA ARG A 76 4.96 13.94 1.64
C ARG A 76 4.09 15.01 2.23
N GLU A 77 3.78 14.89 3.51
CA GLU A 77 2.70 15.64 4.13
C GLU A 77 3.16 17.10 4.17
N GLY A 78 3.04 17.76 3.04
CA GLY A 78 3.21 19.19 2.87
C GLY A 78 1.94 19.81 3.40
N ARG A 79 1.75 19.68 4.71
CA ARG A 79 0.74 20.35 5.54
C ARG A 79 -0.74 20.01 5.19
N PRO A 80 -1.62 19.82 6.19
CA PRO A 80 -3.04 19.59 5.96
C PRO A 80 -3.66 20.77 5.21
N ARG A 81 -4.28 20.53 4.06
CA ARG A 81 -5.20 21.48 3.42
C ARG A 81 -6.61 21.19 3.90
N THR A 82 -7.01 21.95 4.91
CA THR A 82 -8.38 22.12 5.38
C THR A 82 -9.33 22.42 4.22
N PHE A 83 -10.38 21.62 4.07
CA PHE A 83 -11.66 22.08 3.53
C PHE A 83 -12.80 21.47 4.35
N ARG A 84 -13.08 22.06 5.51
CA ARG A 84 -14.45 22.11 6.02
C ARG A 84 -14.99 23.49 5.63
N PRO A 85 -16.04 23.61 4.80
CA PRO A 85 -16.65 24.90 4.55
C PRO A 85 -17.25 25.44 5.85
N PRO A 86 -17.15 26.75 6.15
CA PRO A 86 -17.90 27.33 7.25
C PRO A 86 -19.39 27.24 6.88
N ALA A 87 -20.17 26.50 7.68
CA ALA A 87 -21.61 26.63 7.67
C ALA A 87 -21.95 28.01 8.25
N ALA A 88 -22.01 29.01 7.36
CA ALA A 88 -22.71 30.25 7.64
C ALA A 88 -24.16 29.89 7.95
N ARG A 89 -24.58 30.17 9.19
CA ARG A 89 -25.99 30.19 9.53
C ARG A 89 -26.30 31.60 10.02
N TRP A 90 -26.85 32.39 9.10
CA TRP A 90 -27.51 33.65 9.39
C TRP A 90 -28.70 33.40 10.32
N HIS A 91 -28.78 34.17 11.41
CA HIS A 91 -30.03 34.62 12.01
C HIS A 91 -29.78 35.86 12.87
#